data_AF-A0AAJ2MN86-F1
#
_entry.id   AF-A0AAJ2MN86-F1
#
_cell.length_a   1.000
_cell.length_b   1.000
_cell.length_c   1.000
_cell.angle_alpha   90.00
_cell.angle_beta   90.00
_cell.angle_gamma   90.00
#
_symmetry.space_group_name_H-M   'P 1'
#
loop_
_entity.id
_entity.type
_entity.pdbx_description
1 polymer ?
#
loop_
_entity_poly.entity_id
_entity_poly.type
_entity_poly.pdbx_seq_one_letter_code
_entity_poly.pdbx_strand_id
1 'polypeptide(L)'
;VIPPAIFFYYSTLFDSRFKTLQQNQFEYIVNKLEANFTQYELEEFTSIRSTYAKTAYRLLKQWRTIGKKEFSKEEFKMLMDTPTYYQVSDIDRLVIKPILKELSQYFMGLKVKKIKSNKRGNPVLGYEFTWKPEKTGEWEDDKYKKNDFYKPKNSASNVPDWVEKEYKHSATAEEQAKLEELRRSMSED
;
A
#
# COMPACT_ATOMS: atom_id res chain seq x y z
N VAL A 1 33.62 -22.43 35.20
CA VAL A 1 32.20 -22.04 35.15
C VAL A 1 32.15 -20.54 34.89
N ILE A 2 31.60 -20.10 33.76
CA ILE A 2 31.56 -18.67 33.41
C ILE A 2 30.55 -17.98 34.34
N PRO A 3 30.90 -16.87 35.01
CA PRO A 3 29.95 -16.14 35.85
C PRO A 3 28.71 -15.69 35.05
N PRO A 4 27.50 -15.86 35.57
CA PRO A 4 26.25 -15.56 34.85
C PRO A 4 26.17 -14.10 34.38
N ALA A 5 26.75 -13.16 35.13
CA ALA A 5 26.81 -11.75 34.76
C ALA A 5 27.56 -11.49 33.44
N ILE A 6 28.61 -12.28 33.17
CA ILE A 6 29.41 -12.15 31.95
C ILE A 6 28.60 -12.66 30.75
N PHE A 7 27.87 -13.77 30.90
CA PHE A 7 26.97 -14.29 29.87
C PHE A 7 25.86 -13.29 29.53
N PHE A 8 25.23 -12.70 30.55
CA PHE A 8 24.21 -11.66 30.34
C PHE A 8 24.76 -10.44 29.59
N TYR A 9 25.93 -9.92 29.99
CA TYR A 9 26.56 -8.78 29.31
C TYR A 9 26.89 -9.09 27.84
N TYR A 10 27.47 -10.26 27.54
CA TYR A 10 27.74 -10.63 26.16
C TYR A 10 26.47 -10.87 25.33
N SER A 11 25.40 -11.40 25.94
CA SER A 11 24.12 -11.61 25.25
C SER A 11 23.45 -10.27 24.85
N THR A 12 23.41 -9.30 25.76
CA THR A 12 22.81 -7.98 25.48
C THR A 12 23.66 -7.17 24.51
N LEU A 13 24.99 -7.28 24.59
CA LEU A 13 25.90 -6.62 23.65
C LEU A 13 25.83 -7.25 22.25
N PHE A 14 25.66 -8.58 22.17
CA PHE A 14 25.45 -9.30 20.92
C PHE A 14 24.13 -8.91 20.26
N ASP A 15 23.02 -8.89 21.00
CA ASP A 15 21.71 -8.46 20.49
C ASP A 15 21.74 -7.01 20.00
N SER A 16 22.38 -6.11 20.77
CA SER A 16 22.49 -4.69 20.41
C SER A 16 23.34 -4.50 19.15
N ARG A 17 24.45 -5.22 19.02
CA ARG A 17 25.31 -5.21 17.83
C ARG A 17 24.64 -5.87 16.62
N PHE A 18 23.92 -6.95 16.82
CA PHE A 18 23.16 -7.61 15.77
C PHE A 18 22.08 -6.67 15.22
N LYS A 19 21.38 -5.97 16.10
CA LYS A 19 20.37 -4.97 15.74
C LYS A 19 20.96 -3.80 14.94
N THR A 20 22.09 -3.23 15.37
CA THR A 20 22.73 -2.11 14.64
C THR A 20 23.33 -2.54 13.30
N LEU A 21 23.92 -3.74 13.23
CA LEU A 21 24.44 -4.28 11.97
C LEU A 21 23.33 -4.55 10.96
N GLN A 22 22.18 -5.08 11.38
CA GLN A 22 21.01 -5.21 10.52
C GLN A 22 20.53 -3.81 10.07
N GLN A 23 20.34 -2.86 10.99
CA GLN A 23 19.86 -1.51 10.65
C GLN A 23 20.74 -0.83 9.58
N ASN A 24 22.06 -0.86 9.72
CA ASN A 24 22.99 -0.21 8.78
C ASN A 24 23.05 -0.92 7.40
N GLN A 25 22.85 -2.24 7.36
CA GLN A 25 22.82 -3.00 6.10
C GLN A 25 21.55 -2.72 5.30
N PHE A 26 20.43 -2.43 5.98
CA PHE A 26 19.13 -2.19 5.35
C PHE A 26 18.80 -0.71 5.16
N GLU A 27 19.54 0.21 5.77
CA GLU A 27 19.29 1.66 5.69
C GLU A 27 19.22 2.17 4.24
N TYR A 28 20.16 1.77 3.39
CA TYR A 28 20.14 2.14 1.96
C TYR A 28 18.89 1.61 1.24
N ILE A 29 18.45 0.39 1.57
CA ILE A 29 17.25 -0.22 0.98
C ILE A 29 16.01 0.52 1.45
N VAL A 30 15.89 0.81 2.75
CA VAL A 30 14.75 1.53 3.33
C VAL A 30 14.65 2.94 2.78
N ASN A 31 15.74 3.70 2.74
CA ASN A 31 15.75 5.06 2.18
C ASN A 31 15.40 5.08 0.68
N LYS A 32 15.82 4.06 -0.08
CA LYS A 32 15.46 3.92 -1.49
C LYS A 32 14.03 3.43 -1.69
N LEU A 33 13.47 2.67 -0.75
CA LEU A 33 12.06 2.30 -0.73
C LEU A 33 11.19 3.54 -0.47
N GLU A 34 11.54 4.37 0.52
CA GLU A 34 10.84 5.64 0.79
C GLU A 34 10.86 6.58 -0.42
N ALA A 35 11.96 6.59 -1.18
CA ALA A 35 12.06 7.41 -2.39
C ALA A 35 11.20 6.92 -3.57
N ASN A 36 10.88 5.61 -3.65
CA ASN A 36 10.14 5.01 -4.76
C ASN A 36 8.68 4.66 -4.41
N PHE A 37 8.31 4.70 -3.13
CA PHE A 37 6.98 4.33 -2.65
C PHE A 37 6.34 5.52 -1.98
N THR A 38 5.18 5.94 -2.48
CA THR A 38 4.42 7.00 -1.82
C THR A 38 3.79 6.44 -0.53
N GLN A 39 3.64 7.27 0.51
CA GLN A 39 3.08 6.86 1.80
C GLN A 39 1.73 6.14 1.67
N TYR A 40 0.87 6.62 0.76
CA TYR A 40 -0.42 6.00 0.45
C TYR A 40 -0.26 4.58 -0.10
N GLU A 41 0.74 4.33 -0.96
CA GLU A 41 1.00 2.99 -1.49
C GLU A 41 1.52 2.04 -0.40
N LEU A 42 2.23 2.55 0.60
CA LEU A 42 2.70 1.79 1.77
C LEU A 42 1.55 1.34 2.64
N GLU A 43 0.62 2.24 2.93
CA GLU A 43 -0.58 1.92 3.69
C GLU A 43 -1.43 0.88 2.94
N GLU A 44 -1.64 1.07 1.63
CA GLU A 44 -2.33 0.10 0.78
C GLU A 44 -1.63 -1.27 0.83
N PHE A 45 -0.30 -1.32 0.65
CA PHE A 45 0.47 -2.57 0.63
C PHE A 45 0.47 -3.32 1.96
N THR A 46 0.56 -2.60 3.08
CA THR A 46 0.58 -3.20 4.42
C THR A 46 -0.78 -3.79 4.82
N SER A 47 -1.87 -3.23 4.28
CA SER A 47 -3.23 -3.72 4.53
C SER A 47 -3.57 -5.03 3.80
N ILE A 48 -2.86 -5.36 2.71
CA ILE A 48 -3.01 -6.63 1.98
C ILE A 48 -2.46 -7.77 2.84
N ARG A 49 -3.19 -8.88 2.95
CA ARG A 49 -2.79 -10.04 3.77
C ARG A 49 -2.17 -11.16 2.96
N SER A 50 -2.76 -11.50 1.81
CA SER A 50 -2.27 -12.62 1.00
C SER A 50 -0.92 -12.32 0.36
N THR A 51 0.03 -13.25 0.48
CA THR A 51 1.36 -13.15 -0.16
C THR A 51 1.24 -13.00 -1.68
N TYR A 52 0.37 -13.80 -2.31
CA TYR A 52 0.13 -13.69 -3.75
C TYR A 52 -0.52 -12.34 -4.11
N ALA A 53 -1.43 -11.83 -3.29
CA ALA A 53 -2.04 -10.52 -3.52
C ALA A 53 -1.02 -9.38 -3.39
N LYS A 54 -0.07 -9.46 -2.45
CA LYS A 54 1.03 -8.49 -2.33
C LYS A 54 1.91 -8.47 -3.57
N THR A 55 2.35 -9.65 -4.02
CA THR A 55 3.16 -9.78 -5.23
C THR A 55 2.43 -9.24 -6.45
N ALA A 56 1.15 -9.60 -6.61
CA ALA A 56 0.30 -9.09 -7.67
C ALA A 56 0.11 -7.57 -7.60
N TYR A 57 -0.15 -7.01 -6.42
CA TYR A 57 -0.29 -5.58 -6.23
C TYR A 57 0.94 -4.83 -6.73
N ARG A 58 2.14 -5.26 -6.32
CA ARG A 58 3.40 -4.67 -6.75
C ARG A 58 3.55 -4.70 -8.28
N LEU A 59 3.23 -5.84 -8.91
CA LEU A 59 3.33 -5.99 -10.36
C LEU A 59 2.32 -5.12 -11.10
N LEU A 60 1.07 -5.06 -10.64
CA LEU A 60 0.01 -4.30 -11.30
C LEU A 60 0.17 -2.79 -11.08
N LYS A 61 0.68 -2.36 -9.93
CA LYS A 61 0.89 -0.94 -9.61
C LYS A 61 1.90 -0.27 -10.56
N GLN A 62 2.90 -1.02 -11.03
CA GLN A 62 3.81 -0.56 -12.07
C GLN A 62 3.08 -0.16 -13.38
N TRP A 63 1.94 -0.78 -13.68
CA TRP A 63 1.15 -0.56 -14.90
C TRP A 63 -0.11 0.28 -14.65
N ARG A 64 -0.19 0.99 -13.51
CA ARG A 64 -1.41 1.70 -13.06
C ARG A 64 -1.99 2.68 -14.08
N THR A 65 -1.15 3.29 -14.91
CA THR A 65 -1.54 4.26 -15.96
C THR A 65 -2.03 3.61 -17.25
N ILE A 66 -1.63 2.37 -17.52
CA ILE A 66 -2.00 1.65 -18.75
C ILE A 66 -3.33 0.91 -18.58
N GLY A 67 -3.61 0.41 -17.36
CA GLY A 67 -4.89 -0.24 -17.04
C GLY A 67 -5.03 -1.67 -17.56
N LYS A 68 -3.99 -2.23 -18.18
CA LYS A 68 -3.97 -3.61 -18.65
C LYS A 68 -2.57 -4.21 -18.55
N LYS A 69 -2.49 -5.49 -18.21
CA LYS A 69 -1.25 -6.28 -18.28
C LYS A 69 -1.55 -7.74 -18.57
N GLU A 70 -0.86 -8.28 -19.55
CA GLU A 70 -0.90 -9.69 -19.92
C GLU A 70 0.35 -10.39 -19.40
N PHE A 71 0.16 -11.61 -18.90
CA PHE A 71 1.23 -12.51 -18.48
C PHE A 71 1.06 -13.85 -19.17
N SER A 72 2.15 -14.41 -19.69
CA SER A 72 2.13 -15.82 -20.12
C SER A 72 1.93 -16.73 -18.89
N LYS A 73 1.45 -17.96 -19.09
CA LYS A 73 1.26 -18.92 -18.00
C LYS A 73 2.56 -19.19 -17.24
N GLU A 74 3.67 -19.32 -17.97
CA GLU A 74 4.99 -19.61 -17.41
C GLU A 74 5.54 -18.39 -16.64
N GLU A 75 5.48 -17.21 -17.25
CA GLU A 75 5.85 -15.95 -16.60
C GLU A 75 5.01 -15.72 -15.34
N PHE A 76 3.69 -15.98 -15.39
CA PHE A 76 2.81 -15.84 -14.23
C PHE A 76 3.21 -16.79 -13.10
N LYS A 77 3.49 -18.05 -13.42
CA LYS A 77 3.95 -19.03 -12.42
C LYS A 77 5.28 -18.61 -11.77
N MET A 78 6.21 -18.09 -12.58
CA MET A 78 7.51 -17.62 -12.13
C MET A 78 7.38 -16.38 -11.24
N LEU A 79 6.61 -15.37 -11.68
CA LEU A 79 6.44 -14.12 -10.95
C LEU A 79 5.69 -14.30 -9.62
N MET A 80 4.73 -15.23 -9.59
CA MET A 80 3.96 -15.53 -8.39
C MET A 80 4.63 -16.58 -7.49
N ASP A 81 5.77 -17.15 -7.91
CA ASP A 81 6.45 -18.23 -7.20
C ASP A 81 5.50 -19.40 -6.84
N THR A 82 4.70 -19.84 -7.83
CA THR A 82 3.76 -20.94 -7.61
C THR A 82 4.45 -22.29 -7.73
N PRO A 83 4.11 -23.28 -6.88
CA PRO A 83 4.64 -24.62 -7.01
C PRO A 83 4.39 -25.24 -8.40
N THR A 84 5.34 -26.03 -8.88
CA THR A 84 5.28 -26.65 -10.22
C THR A 84 4.04 -27.55 -10.39
N TYR A 85 3.65 -28.25 -9.32
CA TYR A 85 2.51 -29.17 -9.29
C TYR A 85 1.14 -28.48 -9.38
N TYR A 86 1.06 -27.16 -9.16
CA TYR A 86 -0.23 -26.44 -9.25
C TYR A 86 -0.81 -26.56 -10.64
N GLN A 87 -2.04 -27.09 -10.68
CA GLN A 87 -2.87 -27.11 -11.86
C GLN A 87 -3.54 -25.75 -12.08
N VAL A 88 -4.12 -25.56 -13.26
CA VAL A 88 -4.83 -24.30 -13.59
C VAL A 88 -5.95 -24.03 -12.59
N SER A 89 -6.66 -25.08 -12.13
CA SER A 89 -7.69 -24.99 -11.10
C SER A 89 -7.15 -24.51 -9.75
N ASP A 90 -5.95 -24.95 -9.37
CA ASP A 90 -5.32 -24.54 -8.12
C ASP A 90 -4.90 -23.07 -8.18
N ILE A 91 -4.37 -22.64 -9.33
CA ILE A 91 -4.03 -21.24 -9.58
C ILE A 91 -5.29 -20.36 -9.50
N ASP A 92 -6.39 -20.79 -10.11
CA ASP A 92 -7.66 -20.07 -10.03
C ASP A 92 -8.13 -19.91 -8.58
N ARG A 93 -8.07 -21.00 -7.78
CA ARG A 93 -8.58 -21.03 -6.41
C ARG A 93 -7.68 -20.32 -5.39
N LEU A 94 -6.37 -20.55 -5.48
CA LEU A 94 -5.39 -20.17 -4.46
C LEU A 94 -4.64 -18.88 -4.79
N VAL A 95 -4.59 -18.48 -6.06
CA VAL A 95 -3.84 -17.30 -6.50
C VAL A 95 -4.81 -16.23 -7.00
N ILE A 96 -5.59 -16.52 -8.03
CA ILE A 96 -6.44 -15.52 -8.69
C ILE A 96 -7.60 -15.07 -7.79
N LYS A 97 -8.28 -15.99 -7.12
CA LYS A 97 -9.41 -15.66 -6.24
C LYS A 97 -9.00 -14.75 -5.07
N PRO A 98 -7.90 -15.01 -4.33
CA PRO A 98 -7.40 -14.06 -3.32
C PRO A 98 -6.99 -12.71 -3.92
N ILE A 99 -6.30 -12.70 -5.06
CA ILE A 99 -5.91 -11.46 -5.75
C ILE A 99 -7.15 -10.62 -6.05
N LEU A 100 -8.17 -11.19 -6.68
CA LEU A 100 -9.40 -10.46 -7.00
C LEU A 100 -10.13 -9.95 -5.75
N LYS A 101 -10.15 -10.73 -4.66
CA LYS A 101 -10.84 -10.36 -3.43
C LYS A 101 -10.17 -9.20 -2.70
N GLU A 102 -8.83 -9.22 -2.61
CA GLU A 102 -8.09 -8.20 -1.85
C GLU A 102 -7.77 -6.98 -2.72
N LEU A 103 -7.49 -7.15 -4.02
CA LEU A 103 -7.06 -6.05 -4.88
C LEU A 103 -8.20 -5.26 -5.52
N SER A 104 -9.44 -5.78 -5.51
CA SER A 104 -10.59 -5.07 -6.07
C SER A 104 -10.88 -3.72 -5.41
N GLN A 105 -10.42 -3.52 -4.16
CA GLN A 105 -10.60 -2.25 -3.44
C GLN A 105 -9.60 -1.17 -3.89
N TYR A 106 -8.41 -1.55 -4.38
CA TYR A 106 -7.38 -0.61 -4.84
C TYR A 106 -7.43 -0.37 -6.35
N PHE A 107 -7.82 -1.39 -7.13
CA PHE A 107 -7.92 -1.30 -8.59
C PHE A 107 -9.38 -1.31 -9.05
N MET A 108 -9.87 -0.15 -9.51
CA MET A 108 -11.27 -0.01 -9.93
C MET A 108 -11.57 -0.89 -11.14
N GLY A 109 -12.53 -1.80 -10.99
CA GLY A 109 -12.97 -2.68 -12.08
C GLY A 109 -11.95 -3.76 -12.44
N LEU A 110 -11.11 -4.19 -11.49
CA LEU A 110 -10.15 -5.26 -11.69
C LEU A 110 -10.83 -6.55 -12.17
N LYS A 111 -10.42 -7.04 -13.34
CA LYS A 111 -10.89 -8.28 -13.94
C LYS A 111 -9.70 -9.08 -14.47
N VAL A 112 -9.82 -10.40 -14.34
CA VAL A 112 -8.85 -11.35 -14.89
C VAL A 112 -9.54 -12.19 -15.95
N LYS A 113 -9.00 -12.17 -17.16
CA LYS A 113 -9.41 -13.05 -18.26
C LYS A 113 -8.33 -14.09 -18.52
N LYS A 114 -8.77 -15.33 -18.76
CA LYS A 114 -7.87 -16.42 -19.16
C LYS A 114 -7.74 -16.43 -20.69
N ILE A 115 -6.52 -16.22 -21.17
CA ILE A 115 -6.21 -16.32 -22.60
C ILE A 115 -6.08 -17.81 -22.91
N LYS A 116 -6.95 -18.30 -23.80
CA LYS A 116 -6.97 -19.71 -24.23
C LYS A 116 -6.48 -19.81 -25.67
N SER A 117 -5.78 -20.89 -25.98
CA SER A 117 -5.42 -21.22 -27.36
C SER A 117 -6.63 -21.75 -28.12
N ASN A 118 -6.66 -21.54 -29.43
CA ASN A 118 -7.66 -22.14 -30.34
C ASN A 118 -7.39 -23.62 -30.67
N LYS A 119 -6.37 -24.23 -30.06
CA LYS A 119 -6.05 -25.66 -30.24
C LYS A 119 -7.07 -26.54 -29.50
N ARG A 120 -7.20 -27.80 -29.94
CA ARG A 120 -8.06 -28.81 -29.30
C ARG A 120 -7.78 -28.88 -27.79
N GLY A 121 -8.83 -28.76 -26.97
CA GLY A 121 -8.74 -28.73 -25.51
C GLY A 121 -8.58 -27.32 -24.90
N ASN A 122 -8.50 -26.27 -25.72
CA ASN A 122 -8.43 -24.86 -25.31
C ASN A 122 -7.44 -24.61 -24.15
N PRO A 123 -6.15 -25.00 -24.28
CA PRO A 123 -5.19 -24.84 -23.21
C PRO A 123 -5.00 -23.35 -22.86
N VAL A 124 -4.84 -23.06 -21.57
CA VAL A 124 -4.60 -21.70 -21.07
C VAL A 124 -3.16 -21.29 -21.40
N LEU A 125 -3.02 -20.24 -22.19
CA LEU A 125 -1.74 -19.65 -22.59
C LEU A 125 -1.27 -18.59 -21.58
N GLY A 126 -2.19 -17.90 -20.93
CA GLY A 126 -1.85 -16.80 -20.04
C GLY A 126 -3.07 -16.15 -19.38
N TYR A 127 -2.79 -15.07 -18.65
CA TYR A 127 -3.77 -14.31 -17.89
C TYR A 127 -3.66 -12.83 -18.26
N GLU A 128 -4.80 -12.24 -18.61
CA GLU A 128 -4.96 -10.81 -18.88
C GLU A 128 -5.61 -10.16 -17.67
N PHE A 129 -4.91 -9.21 -17.05
CA PHE A 129 -5.42 -8.34 -16.00
C PHE A 129 -5.86 -7.02 -16.63
N THR A 130 -7.08 -6.57 -16.31
CA THR A 130 -7.65 -5.30 -16.78
C THR A 130 -8.26 -4.54 -15.62
N TRP A 131 -8.08 -3.22 -15.60
CA TRP A 131 -8.64 -2.30 -14.62
C TRP A 131 -8.77 -0.92 -15.24
N LYS A 132 -9.47 0.00 -14.55
CA LYS A 132 -9.54 1.38 -15.02
C LYS A 132 -8.18 2.07 -14.77
N PRO A 133 -7.51 2.60 -15.79
CA PRO A 133 -6.23 3.27 -15.62
C PRO A 133 -6.38 4.51 -14.74
N GLU A 134 -5.38 4.73 -13.89
CA GLU A 134 -5.27 5.97 -13.13
C GLU A 134 -4.94 7.12 -14.08
N LYS A 135 -5.67 8.24 -13.96
CA LYS A 135 -5.32 9.47 -14.67
C LYS A 135 -4.06 10.08 -14.04
N THR A 136 -3.01 10.26 -14.82
CA THR A 136 -1.88 11.12 -14.47
C THR A 136 -2.23 12.54 -14.92
N GLY A 137 -3.04 13.24 -14.13
CA GLY A 137 -3.25 14.68 -14.24
C GLY A 137 -2.50 15.42 -13.13
N GLU A 138 -2.53 16.76 -13.16
CA GLU A 138 -2.07 17.61 -12.06
C GLU A 138 -2.64 17.12 -10.72
N TRP A 139 -1.84 17.23 -9.66
CA TRP A 139 -2.27 16.87 -8.31
C TRP A 139 -3.58 17.61 -7.97
N GLU A 140 -4.62 16.83 -7.67
CA GLU A 140 -5.91 17.33 -7.22
C GLU A 140 -6.01 16.96 -5.74
N ASP A 141 -6.08 17.94 -4.84
CA ASP A 141 -5.98 17.77 -3.38
C ASP A 141 -7.00 16.76 -2.77
N ASP A 142 -8.05 16.42 -3.52
CA ASP A 142 -9.12 15.50 -3.11
C ASP A 142 -9.17 14.18 -3.89
N LYS A 143 -8.11 13.79 -4.62
CA LYS A 143 -8.07 12.57 -5.46
C LYS A 143 -8.48 11.29 -4.71
N TYR A 144 -8.14 11.18 -3.43
CA TYR A 144 -8.47 10.03 -2.58
C TYR A 144 -9.81 10.17 -1.84
N LYS A 145 -10.42 11.36 -1.83
CA LYS A 145 -11.75 11.58 -1.24
C LYS A 145 -12.90 11.24 -2.19
N LYS A 146 -12.64 11.22 -3.51
CA LYS A 146 -13.62 10.88 -4.56
C LYS A 146 -13.71 9.38 -4.89
N ASN A 147 -13.13 8.50 -4.08
CA ASN A 147 -13.41 7.07 -4.22
C ASN A 147 -14.77 6.78 -3.60
N ASP A 148 -15.82 6.63 -4.42
CA ASP A 148 -17.19 6.26 -4.01
C ASP A 148 -17.26 4.95 -3.17
N PHE A 149 -16.16 4.21 -3.09
CA PHE A 149 -15.98 3.01 -2.27
C PHE A 149 -15.56 3.28 -0.82
N TYR A 150 -14.90 4.41 -0.54
CA TYR A 150 -14.69 4.90 0.82
C TYR A 150 -15.90 5.73 1.21
N LYS A 151 -17.01 5.08 1.58
CA LYS A 151 -18.01 5.79 2.40
C LYS A 151 -17.34 6.04 3.75
N PRO A 152 -17.02 7.29 4.13
CA PRO A 152 -16.70 7.54 5.52
C PRO A 152 -17.86 6.95 6.33
N LYS A 153 -17.55 6.10 7.32
CA LYS A 153 -18.57 5.79 8.33
C LYS A 153 -19.04 7.13 8.83
N ASN A 154 -20.36 7.34 8.92
CA ASN A 154 -20.93 8.51 9.58
C ASN A 154 -20.51 8.48 11.05
N SER A 155 -19.26 8.86 11.36
CA SER A 155 -18.86 9.26 12.68
C SER A 155 -19.50 10.61 12.87
N ALA A 156 -20.45 10.70 13.79
CA ALA A 156 -20.89 11.99 14.31
C ALA A 156 -19.62 12.81 14.58
N SER A 157 -19.54 14.00 13.99
CA SER A 157 -18.44 14.92 14.26
C SER A 157 -18.31 15.08 15.77
N ASN A 158 -17.09 15.10 16.31
CA ASN A 158 -16.85 15.50 17.71
C ASN A 158 -17.21 16.98 17.99
N VAL A 159 -17.84 17.67 17.03
CA VAL A 159 -18.36 19.03 17.16
C VAL A 159 -19.64 18.95 17.99
N PRO A 160 -19.68 19.57 19.18
CA PRO A 160 -20.89 19.61 19.99
C PRO A 160 -22.05 20.32 19.29
N ASP A 161 -23.29 19.92 19.58
CA ASP A 161 -24.52 20.44 18.95
C ASP A 161 -24.74 21.96 19.14
N TRP A 162 -24.07 22.58 20.12
CA TRP A 162 -24.17 24.02 20.39
C TRP A 162 -23.27 24.89 19.49
N VAL A 163 -22.44 24.29 18.64
CA VAL A 163 -21.62 25.04 17.68
C VAL A 163 -22.48 25.42 16.46
N GLU A 164 -22.68 26.72 16.26
CA GLU A 164 -23.42 27.24 15.11
C GLU A 164 -22.72 26.84 13.79
N LYS A 165 -23.49 26.25 12.86
CA LYS A 165 -22.98 25.74 11.57
C LYS A 165 -22.32 26.81 10.69
N GLU A 166 -22.61 28.08 10.94
CA GLU A 166 -22.10 29.22 10.18
C GLU A 166 -21.16 30.12 10.99
N TYR A 167 -20.61 29.63 12.09
CA TYR A 167 -19.65 30.39 12.89
C TYR A 167 -18.38 30.68 12.08
N LYS A 168 -18.29 31.92 11.56
CA LYS A 168 -17.08 32.46 10.95
C LYS A 168 -16.29 33.18 12.04
N HIS A 169 -15.18 32.60 12.44
CA HIS A 169 -14.20 33.28 13.28
C HIS A 169 -13.55 34.39 12.45
N SER A 170 -14.18 35.56 12.35
CA SER A 170 -13.49 36.76 11.86
C SER A 170 -12.61 37.24 13.01
N ALA A 171 -11.40 36.70 13.10
CA ALA A 171 -10.40 37.31 13.96
C ALA A 171 -10.24 38.75 13.49
N THR A 172 -10.52 39.72 14.36
CA THR A 172 -10.20 41.11 14.08
C THR A 172 -8.71 41.22 13.78
N ALA A 173 -8.30 42.19 12.98
CA ALA A 173 -6.89 42.35 12.58
C ALA A 173 -5.94 42.36 13.80
N GLU A 174 -6.43 42.85 14.94
CA GLU A 174 -5.71 42.87 16.23
C GLU A 174 -5.54 41.47 16.85
N GLU A 175 -6.52 40.59 16.74
CA GLU A 175 -6.45 39.21 17.22
C GLU A 175 -5.53 38.36 16.34
N GLN A 176 -5.53 38.61 15.03
CA GLN A 176 -4.62 37.97 14.09
C GLN A 176 -3.17 38.35 14.39
N ALA A 177 -2.90 39.63 14.65
CA ALA A 177 -1.57 40.11 15.02
C ALA A 177 -1.08 39.51 16.35
N LYS A 178 -1.95 39.43 17.36
CA LYS A 178 -1.63 38.79 18.65
C LYS A 178 -1.30 37.31 18.51
N LEU A 179 -2.03 36.59 17.64
CA LEU A 179 -1.78 35.17 17.40
C LEU A 179 -0.46 34.93 16.65
N GLU A 180 -0.12 35.82 15.72
CA GLU A 180 1.13 35.74 14.96
C GLU A 180 2.34 36.08 15.83
N GLU A 181 2.22 37.06 16.73
CA GLU A 181 3.24 37.37 17.73
C GLU A 181 3.45 36.21 18.70
N LEU A 182 2.37 35.60 19.20
CA LEU A 182 2.44 34.40 20.04
C LEU A 182 3.05 33.21 19.30
N ARG A 183 2.70 33.01 18.02
CA ARG A 183 3.29 31.95 17.19
C ARG A 183 4.78 32.17 16.99
N ARG A 184 5.22 33.42 16.88
CA ARG A 184 6.62 33.78 16.75
C ARG A 184 7.37 33.55 18.06
N SER A 185 6.82 33.95 19.20
CA SER A 185 7.43 33.71 20.52
C SER A 185 7.57 32.22 20.83
N MET A 186 6.55 31.42 20.49
CA MET A 186 6.58 29.96 20.68
C MET A 186 7.52 29.22 19.72
N SER A 187 8.05 29.91 18.69
CA SER A 187 9.04 29.35 17.75
C SER A 187 10.49 29.73 18.07
N GLU A 188 10.69 30.64 19.04
CA GLU A 188 11.99 31.15 19.46
C GLU A 188 12.52 30.48 20.76
N ASP A 189 11.71 29.65 21.43
CA ASP A 189 12.08 28.74 22.54
C ASP A 189 12.33 27.30 22.03
#